data_AF-A0A838Q0U9-F1
#
_entry.id   AF-A0A838Q0U9-F1
#
_cell.length_a   1.000
_cell.length_b   1.000
_cell.length_c   1.000
_cell.angle_alpha   90.00
_cell.angle_beta   90.00
_cell.angle_gamma   90.00
#
_symmetry.space_group_name_H-M   'P 1'
#
loop_
_entity.id
_entity.type
_entity.pdbx_description
1 polymer ?
#
loop_
_entity_poly.entity_id
_entity_poly.type
_entity_poly.pdbx_seq_one_letter_code
_entity_poly.pdbx_strand_id
1 'polypeptide(L)'
;MATPIRSCLACRRRDEKAALLRLVAVDGIVTVDPEAVRPGRGTYLCERSACLRRATDNNGISIARALRRPRGTVTVDTDALRAARRAPASDGAQVTQR
;
A
#
# COMPACT_ATOMS: atom_id res chain seq x y z
N MET A 1 13.82 -8.06 18.60
CA MET A 1 12.44 -7.56 18.44
C MET A 1 11.94 -8.04 17.08
N ALA A 2 10.74 -8.63 16.99
CA ALA A 2 10.22 -9.14 15.72
C ALA A 2 9.72 -7.98 14.84
N THR A 3 10.22 -7.87 13.61
CA THR A 3 9.70 -6.91 12.63
C THR A 3 8.28 -7.34 12.23
N PRO A 4 7.27 -6.47 12.36
CA PRO A 4 5.90 -6.84 12.03
C PRO A 4 5.76 -7.13 10.54
N ILE A 5 5.27 -8.33 10.22
CA ILE A 5 4.96 -8.74 8.84
C ILE A 5 3.57 -8.24 8.44
N ARG A 6 3.45 -7.74 7.21
CA ARG A 6 2.21 -7.22 6.63
C ARG A 6 1.96 -7.87 5.28
N SER A 7 0.71 -7.89 4.86
CA SER A 7 0.31 -8.41 3.55
C SER A 7 -0.03 -7.29 2.61
N CYS A 8 0.53 -7.35 1.40
CA CYS A 8 0.17 -6.45 0.32
C CYS A 8 -1.31 -6.61 -0.05
N LEU A 9 -2.00 -5.48 -0.21
CA LEU A 9 -3.40 -5.41 -0.62
C LEU A 9 -3.64 -6.08 -1.99
N ALA A 10 -2.75 -5.86 -2.95
CA ALA A 10 -2.97 -6.26 -4.35
C ALA A 10 -2.52 -7.69 -4.67
N CYS A 11 -1.36 -8.12 -4.16
CA CYS A 11 -0.79 -9.43 -4.49
C CYS A 11 -0.81 -10.43 -3.33
N ARG A 12 -1.22 -9.99 -2.13
CA ARG A 12 -1.29 -10.80 -0.91
C ARG A 12 0.04 -11.36 -0.39
N ARG A 13 1.18 -11.10 -1.05
CA ARG A 13 2.52 -11.43 -0.53
C ARG A 13 2.74 -10.77 0.83
N ARG A 14 3.42 -11.49 1.70
CA ARG A 14 3.83 -11.05 3.03
C ARG A 14 5.24 -10.48 2.96
N ASP A 15 5.46 -9.38 3.65
CA ASP A 15 6.75 -8.71 3.73
C ASP A 15 6.86 -7.94 5.03
N GLU A 16 8.05 -7.47 5.36
CA GLU A 16 8.27 -6.58 6.49
C GLU A 16 7.48 -5.27 6.32
N LYS A 17 6.96 -4.73 7.43
CA LYS A 17 6.24 -3.44 7.44
C LYS A 17 7.05 -2.35 6.72
N ALA A 18 8.37 -2.32 6.91
CA ALA A 18 9.26 -1.32 6.33
C ALA A 18 9.47 -1.48 4.82
N ALA A 19 9.24 -2.68 4.27
CA ALA A 19 9.37 -2.98 2.84
C ALA A 19 8.09 -2.71 2.03
N LEU A 20 7.01 -2.26 2.68
CA LEU A 20 5.73 -1.97 2.05
C LEU A 20 5.33 -0.50 2.23
N LEU A 21 4.75 0.08 1.19
CA LEU A 21 4.12 1.40 1.26
C LEU A 21 2.85 1.30 2.09
N ARG A 22 2.81 2.03 3.22
CA ARG A 22 1.56 2.24 3.94
C ARG A 22 0.75 3.33 3.24
N LEU A 23 -0.51 3.04 2.96
CA LEU A 23 -1.49 3.97 2.43
C LEU A 23 -2.53 4.27 3.50
N VAL A 24 -2.89 5.54 3.66
CA VAL A 24 -3.94 6.03 4.56
C VAL A 24 -4.88 6.97 3.81
N ALA A 25 -6.12 7.12 4.29
CA ALA A 25 -7.01 8.15 3.78
C ALA A 25 -7.01 9.33 4.77
N VAL A 26 -6.51 10.47 4.32
CA VAL A 26 -6.53 11.76 5.04
C VAL A 26 -7.48 12.68 4.30
N ASP A 27 -8.56 13.11 4.94
CA ASP A 27 -9.57 13.98 4.34
C ASP A 27 -10.12 13.50 2.98
N GLY A 28 -10.29 12.18 2.86
CA GLY A 28 -10.75 11.55 1.62
C GLY A 28 -9.67 11.41 0.53
N ILE A 29 -8.42 11.76 0.80
CA ILE A 29 -7.30 11.63 -0.13
C ILE A 29 -6.43 10.45 0.30
N VAL A 30 -6.13 9.54 -0.62
CA VAL A 30 -5.18 8.46 -0.36
C VAL A 30 -3.77 9.04 -0.36
N THR A 31 -3.11 8.94 0.78
CA THR A 31 -1.75 9.45 1.00
C THR A 31 -0.81 8.31 1.40
N VAL A 32 0.43 8.38 0.93
CA VAL A 32 1.49 7.48 1.36
C VAL A 32 2.03 7.95 2.71
N ASP A 33 2.23 7.01 3.64
CA ASP A 33 2.73 7.28 4.98
C ASP A 33 3.87 6.31 5.34
N PRO A 34 5.08 6.53 4.80
CA PRO A 34 6.21 5.61 4.95
C PRO A 34 6.57 5.35 6.43
N GLU A 35 6.54 6.41 7.24
CA GLU A 35 6.86 6.37 8.67
C GLU A 35 5.74 5.74 9.52
N ALA A 36 4.57 5.51 8.93
CA ALA A 36 3.40 4.96 9.60
C ALA A 36 2.94 5.77 10.83
N VAL A 37 3.07 7.10 10.77
CA VAL A 37 2.74 8.03 11.86
C VAL A 37 1.37 8.68 11.69
N ARG A 38 0.80 8.66 10.48
CA ARG A 38 -0.50 9.31 10.22
C ARG A 38 -1.64 8.54 10.89
N PRO A 39 -2.59 9.25 11.52
CA PRO A 39 -3.73 8.62 12.19
C PRO A 39 -4.67 7.95 11.19
N GLY A 40 -5.46 7.00 11.69
CA GLY A 40 -6.50 6.31 10.93
C GLY A 40 -6.10 4.93 10.41
N ARG A 41 -7.07 4.27 9.77
CA ARG A 41 -6.87 2.93 9.20
C ARG A 41 -5.93 3.04 8.01
N GLY A 42 -4.87 2.23 8.02
CA GLY A 42 -3.96 2.11 6.88
C GLY A 42 -4.02 0.73 6.24
N THR A 43 -3.61 0.66 4.99
CA THR A 43 -3.36 -0.58 4.24
C THR A 43 -1.92 -0.59 3.73
N TYR A 44 -1.42 -1.74 3.29
CA TYR A 44 -0.05 -1.90 2.82
C TYR A 44 -0.02 -2.36 1.37
N LEU A 45 0.93 -1.84 0.60
CA LEU A 45 1.10 -2.14 -0.81
C LEU A 45 2.58 -2.30 -1.14
N CYS A 46 2.92 -3.27 -2.01
CA CYS A 46 4.29 -3.38 -2.51
C CYS A 46 4.64 -2.18 -3.38
N GLU A 47 5.91 -1.77 -3.38
CA GLU A 47 6.48 -0.76 -4.29
C GLU A 47 6.60 -1.20 -5.75
N ARG A 48 5.93 -2.28 -6.15
CA ARG A 48 5.95 -2.81 -7.52
C ARG A 48 4.89 -2.14 -8.37
N SER A 49 5.27 -1.73 -9.58
CA SER A 49 4.38 -1.15 -10.58
C SER A 49 3.11 -1.98 -10.81
N ALA A 50 3.22 -3.31 -10.85
CA ALA A 50 2.09 -4.22 -11.01
C ALA A 50 1.11 -4.18 -9.82
N CYS A 51 1.60 -4.05 -8.58
CA CYS A 51 0.74 -3.91 -7.40
C CYS A 51 0.07 -2.55 -7.37
N LEU A 52 0.80 -1.50 -7.76
CA LEU A 52 0.25 -0.17 -7.83
C LEU A 52 -0.88 -0.08 -8.85
N ARG A 53 -0.65 -0.54 -10.08
CA ARG A 53 -1.69 -0.60 -11.10
C ARG A 53 -2.95 -1.30 -10.59
N ARG A 54 -2.82 -2.52 -10.05
CA ARG A 54 -3.94 -3.29 -9.47
C ARG A 54 -4.65 -2.55 -8.33
N ALA A 55 -3.92 -1.81 -7.51
CA ALA A 55 -4.49 -1.06 -6.40
C ALA A 55 -5.25 0.18 -6.89
N THR A 56 -4.78 0.83 -7.95
CA THR A 56 -5.37 2.04 -8.54
C THR A 56 -6.47 1.73 -9.55
N ASP A 57 -6.52 0.50 -10.08
CA ASP A 57 -7.57 0.03 -11.00
C ASP A 57 -8.97 0.25 -10.40
N ASN A 58 -9.94 0.48 -11.29
CA ASN A 58 -11.32 0.79 -10.92
C ASN A 58 -11.42 1.94 -9.91
N ASN A 59 -10.67 3.02 -10.13
CA ASN A 59 -10.65 4.21 -9.28
C ASN A 59 -10.34 3.90 -7.80
N GLY A 60 -9.40 2.98 -7.55
CA GLY A 60 -8.93 2.70 -6.19
C GLY A 60 -9.94 2.00 -5.28
N ILE A 61 -10.98 1.33 -5.82
CA ILE A 61 -11.99 0.62 -5.02
C ILE A 61 -11.36 -0.36 -4.02
N SER A 62 -10.28 -1.03 -4.40
CA SER A 62 -9.56 -1.96 -3.52
C SER A 62 -8.96 -1.24 -2.30
N ILE A 63 -8.38 -0.05 -2.51
CA ILE A 63 -7.84 0.81 -1.45
C ILE A 63 -8.98 1.30 -0.56
N ALA A 64 -10.06 1.83 -1.14
CA ALA A 64 -11.24 2.28 -0.39
C ALA A 64 -11.77 1.18 0.55
N ARG A 65 -11.95 -0.03 0.01
CA ARG A 65 -12.41 -1.21 0.78
C ARG A 65 -11.45 -1.54 1.91
N ALA A 66 -10.14 -1.54 1.67
CA ALA A 66 -9.14 -1.84 2.69
C ALA A 66 -9.14 -0.79 3.82
N LEU A 67 -9.35 0.47 3.47
CA LEU A 67 -9.44 1.59 4.41
C LEU A 67 -10.82 1.70 5.09
N ARG A 68 -11.78 0.81 4.78
CA ARG A 68 -13.20 0.87 5.21
C ARG A 68 -13.87 2.20 4.86
N ARG A 69 -13.58 2.72 3.67
CA ARG A 69 -14.25 3.89 3.10
C ARG A 69 -15.28 3.44 2.06
N PRO A 70 -16.44 4.11 1.96
CA PRO A 70 -17.38 3.84 0.88
C PRO A 70 -16.73 4.03 -0.51
N ARG A 71 -17.22 3.33 -1.53
CA ARG A 71 -16.72 3.50 -2.90
C ARG A 71 -16.90 4.94 -3.36
N GLY A 72 -15.93 5.48 -4.09
CA GLY A 72 -15.98 6.85 -4.60
C GLY A 72 -15.76 7.95 -3.55
N THR A 73 -15.48 7.60 -2.29
CA THR A 73 -15.21 8.60 -1.23
C THR A 73 -13.73 8.85 -0.98
N VAL A 74 -12.87 8.12 -1.70
CA VAL A 74 -11.43 8.33 -1.67
C VAL A 74 -10.94 8.74 -3.05
N THR A 75 -10.09 9.76 -3.08
CA THR A 75 -9.36 10.21 -4.26
C THR A 75 -7.99 9.56 -4.24
N VAL A 76 -7.63 8.92 -5.33
CA VAL A 76 -6.35 8.22 -5.48
C VAL A 76 -5.53 8.93 -6.53
N ASP A 77 -4.50 9.67 -6.09
CA ASP A 77 -3.52 10.25 -7.00
C ASP A 77 -2.49 9.19 -7.38
N THR A 78 -2.65 8.63 -8.58
CA THR A 78 -1.79 7.57 -9.08
C THR A 78 -0.37 8.01 -9.34
N ASP A 79 -0.16 9.28 -9.68
CA ASP A 79 1.17 9.82 -9.96
C ASP A 79 1.92 10.09 -8.67
N ALA A 80 1.24 10.63 -7.65
CA ALA A 80 1.81 10.75 -6.31
C ALA A 80 2.21 9.37 -5.74
N LEU A 81 1.37 8.35 -5.92
CA LEU A 81 1.69 6.98 -5.53
C LEU A 81 2.88 6.40 -6.30
N ARG A 82 3.04 6.72 -7.59
CA ARG A 82 4.19 6.29 -8.41
C ARG A 82 5.47 6.98 -7.95
N ALA A 83 5.41 8.29 -7.71
CA ALA A 83 6.53 9.10 -7.24
C ALA A 83 7.00 8.71 -5.84
N ALA A 84 6.07 8.30 -4.97
CA ALA A 84 6.39 7.85 -3.61
C ALA A 84 7.08 6.47 -3.54
N ARG A 85 7.16 5.73 -4.66
CA ARG A 85 7.95 4.50 -4.72
C ARG A 85 9.41 4.88 -4.58
N ARG A 86 10.09 4.34 -3.57
CA ARG A 86 11.55 4.28 -3.62
C ARG A 86 11.90 3.35 -4.81
N ALA A 87 12.97 3.67 -5.54
CA ALA A 87 13.44 2.83 -6.64
C ALA A 87 13.46 1.36 -6.19
N PRO A 88 13.12 0.39 -7.06
CA PRO A 88 12.80 -0.96 -6.61
C PRO A 88 13.97 -1.51 -5.79
N ALA A 89 13.78 -1.62 -4.48
CA ALA A 89 14.61 -2.47 -3.66
C ALA A 89 14.36 -3.88 -4.19
N SER A 90 15.29 -4.33 -5.05
CA SER A 90 15.55 -5.68 -5.54
C SER A 90 14.38 -6.66 -5.40
N ASP A 91 13.86 -7.08 -6.55
CA ASP A 91 13.03 -8.28 -6.67
C ASP A 91 13.84 -9.48 -6.16
N GLY A 92 13.75 -9.78 -4.86
CA GLY A 92 14.67 -10.73 -4.25
C GLY A 92 14.63 -10.77 -2.73
N ALA A 93 13.62 -11.44 -2.18
CA ALA A 93 13.81 -12.40 -1.10
C ALA A 93 12.49 -13.15 -0.91
N GLN A 94 12.50 -14.41 -1.32
CA GLN A 94 11.44 -15.36 -1.05
C GLN A 94 11.29 -15.48 0.48
N VAL A 95 10.17 -15.03 1.05
CA VAL A 95 9.78 -15.55 2.38
C VAL A 95 9.27 -16.96 2.15
N THR A 96 10.20 -17.90 2.16
CA THR A 96 9.96 -19.34 2.18
C THR A 96 9.14 -19.67 3.43
N GLN A 97 7.90 -20.12 3.25
CA GLN A 97 7.11 -20.70 4.33
C GLN A 97 7.45 -22.20 4.35
N ARG A 98 7.96 -22.70 5.49
CA ARG A 98 7.96 -24.13 5.83
C ARG A 98 6.55 -24.63 6.03
#